data_AF-A0A9W7B8T0-F1
#
_entry.id   AF-A0A9W7B8T0-F1
#
_cell.length_a   1.000
_cell.length_b   1.000
_cell.length_c   1.000
_cell.angle_alpha   90.00
_cell.angle_beta   90.00
_cell.angle_gamma   90.00
#
_symmetry.space_group_name_H-M   'P 1'
#
loop_
_entity.id
_entity.type
_entity.pdbx_description
1 polymer ?
#
loop_
_entity_poly.entity_id
_entity_poly.type
_entity_poly.pdbx_seq_one_letter_code
_entity_poly.pdbx_strand_id
1 'polypeptide(L)'
;MGFRQKWGPQANLCRDAGLGKLLGDPAPTPAPTPAPTPAPTPTPATAMFCDRASAMNAFFAVFSNLTRMNCVWHLIRNVRRDVKGKNNGSFEDNDIWKIQDSLSEKEFEGAMSELAAKNKAAEVYLRKIDRDRWVGYSIYPTHKIFTYMNRTNGNVESINGRFRTSRFFNPLRLAIAIIRDESQGIVEVQDKNQKINADMLLTNWADGIFCGSKTTDAQLFTQGYRGYKTGGSDLTGYTLFNDDDSTMKD
;
A
#
# COMPACT_ATOMS: atom_id res chain seq x y z
N MET A 1 43.11 34.13 7.31
CA MET A 1 43.83 35.23 7.98
C MET A 1 43.92 36.40 7.00
N GLY A 2 43.13 37.46 7.20
CA GLY A 2 43.13 38.62 6.31
C GLY A 2 44.27 39.58 6.64
N PHE A 3 45.15 39.84 5.67
CA PHE A 3 46.17 40.88 5.78
C PHE A 3 45.49 42.26 5.77
N ARG A 4 45.39 42.92 6.93
CA ARG A 4 45.12 44.37 6.98
C ARG A 4 46.40 45.09 6.62
N GLN A 5 46.53 45.53 5.38
CA GLN A 5 47.57 46.46 4.96
C GLN A 5 47.39 47.77 5.76
N LYS A 6 48.30 48.05 6.70
CA LYS A 6 48.34 49.34 7.41
C LYS A 6 48.88 50.37 6.43
N TRP A 7 48.00 51.18 5.89
CA TRP A 7 48.39 52.33 5.08
C TRP A 7 49.13 53.36 5.95
N GLY A 8 50.26 53.86 5.46
CA GLY A 8 51.06 54.86 6.18
C GLY A 8 50.35 56.22 6.31
N PRO A 9 50.89 57.14 7.14
CA PRO A 9 50.29 58.46 7.40
C PRO A 9 49.98 59.26 6.13
N GLN A 10 50.81 59.10 5.08
CA GLN A 10 50.65 59.75 3.78
C GLN A 10 49.33 59.39 3.07
N ALA A 11 48.88 58.14 3.18
CA ALA A 11 47.69 57.66 2.49
C ALA A 11 46.39 58.22 3.09
N ASN A 12 46.41 58.54 4.38
CA ASN A 12 45.29 59.20 5.05
C ASN A 12 45.12 60.64 4.55
N LEU A 13 46.23 61.36 4.36
CA LEU A 13 46.21 62.73 3.80
C LEU A 13 45.67 62.76 2.36
N CYS A 14 45.98 61.76 1.53
CA CYS A 14 45.44 61.67 0.18
C CYS A 14 43.92 61.40 0.15
N ARG A 15 43.40 60.61 1.11
CA ARG A 15 41.96 60.37 1.25
C ARG A 15 41.23 61.64 1.69
N ASP A 16 41.77 62.35 2.67
CA ASP A 16 41.14 63.54 3.25
C ASP A 16 41.16 64.74 2.27
N ALA A 17 42.13 64.78 1.35
CA ALA A 17 42.19 65.76 0.25
C ALA A 17 41.23 65.48 -0.92
N GLY A 18 40.36 64.47 -0.83
CA GLY A 18 39.38 64.15 -1.88
C GLY A 18 39.97 63.49 -3.13
N LEU A 19 41.26 63.11 -3.11
CA LEU A 19 41.94 62.41 -4.21
C LEU A 19 41.62 60.91 -4.24
N GLY A 20 40.77 60.40 -3.33
CA GLY A 20 40.36 58.99 -3.26
C GLY A 20 39.77 58.44 -4.56
N LYS A 21 39.10 59.28 -5.37
CA LYS A 21 38.55 58.89 -6.68
C LYS A 21 39.62 58.51 -7.71
N LEU A 22 40.86 58.98 -7.56
CA LEU A 22 41.98 58.63 -8.45
C LEU A 22 42.66 57.31 -8.07
N LEU A 23 42.40 56.80 -6.86
CA LEU A 23 42.96 55.52 -6.38
C LEU A 23 42.04 54.33 -6.65
N GLY A 24 40.94 54.55 -7.37
CA GLY A 24 39.94 53.54 -7.70
C GLY A 24 39.11 53.19 -6.48
N ASP A 25 37.87 53.69 -6.42
CA ASP A 25 36.90 53.14 -5.48
C ASP A 25 36.82 51.62 -5.73
N PRO A 26 36.90 50.78 -4.67
CA PRO A 26 36.84 49.33 -4.86
C PRO A 26 35.56 49.01 -5.63
N ALA A 27 35.72 48.31 -6.76
CA ALA A 27 34.61 47.94 -7.62
C ALA A 27 33.49 47.33 -6.75
N PRO A 28 32.22 47.73 -6.94
CA PRO A 28 31.11 47.23 -6.13
C PRO A 28 31.15 45.71 -6.16
N THR A 29 31.18 45.10 -4.96
CA THR A 29 31.17 43.64 -4.84
C THR A 29 29.92 43.13 -5.56
N PRO A 30 30.04 42.25 -6.56
CA PRO A 30 28.88 41.75 -7.29
C PRO A 30 27.90 41.11 -6.30
N ALA A 31 26.62 41.41 -6.48
CA ALA A 31 25.56 40.83 -5.66
C ALA A 31 25.68 39.30 -5.70
N PRO A 32 25.52 38.60 -4.56
CA PRO A 32 25.60 37.15 -4.53
C PRO A 32 24.57 36.56 -5.50
N THR A 33 25.02 35.70 -6.41
CA THR A 33 24.14 34.95 -7.30
C THR A 33 23.16 34.14 -6.46
N PRO A 34 21.83 34.22 -6.73
CA PRO A 34 20.86 33.41 -6.02
C PRO A 34 21.23 31.93 -6.08
N ALA A 35 21.13 31.22 -4.95
CA ALA A 35 21.32 29.78 -4.94
C ALA A 35 20.29 29.13 -5.87
N PRO A 36 20.67 28.11 -6.66
CA PRO A 36 19.73 27.41 -7.52
C PRO A 36 18.59 26.83 -6.67
N THR A 37 17.35 27.01 -7.13
CA THR A 37 16.19 26.36 -6.52
C THR A 37 16.40 24.84 -6.57
N PRO A 38 16.25 24.12 -5.44
CA PRO A 38 16.35 22.67 -5.44
C PRO A 38 15.35 22.08 -6.45
N ALA A 39 15.78 21.04 -7.18
CA ALA A 39 14.85 20.28 -8.00
C ALA A 39 13.73 19.71 -7.12
N PRO A 40 12.48 19.67 -7.60
CA PRO A 40 11.40 19.07 -6.85
C PRO A 40 11.74 17.62 -6.50
N THR A 41 11.59 17.26 -5.23
CA THR A 41 11.75 15.87 -4.79
C THR A 41 10.64 15.03 -5.44
N PRO A 42 10.98 13.92 -6.13
CA PRO A 42 9.97 13.07 -6.73
C PRO A 42 8.99 12.56 -5.66
N THR A 43 7.70 12.69 -5.93
CA THR A 43 6.65 12.18 -5.04
C THR A 43 6.74 10.65 -4.97
N PRO A 44 6.68 10.04 -3.78
CA PRO A 44 6.67 8.58 -3.64
C PRO A 44 5.55 7.97 -4.48
N ALA A 45 5.88 6.95 -5.27
CA ALA A 45 4.88 6.19 -6.02
C ALA A 45 3.94 5.50 -5.01
N THR A 46 2.65 5.79 -5.10
CA THR A 46 1.64 5.16 -4.24
C THR A 46 1.05 3.95 -4.96
N ALA A 47 0.89 2.84 -4.27
CA ALA A 47 0.41 1.59 -4.84
C ALA A 47 -1.05 1.33 -4.45
N MET A 48 -1.85 0.82 -5.39
CA MET A 48 -3.17 0.27 -5.08
C MET A 48 -3.26 -1.18 -5.56
N PHE A 49 -3.51 -2.09 -4.62
CA PHE A 49 -3.74 -3.51 -4.90
C PHE A 49 -5.22 -3.74 -5.21
N CYS A 50 -5.53 -4.21 -6.42
CA CYS A 50 -6.90 -4.46 -6.84
C CYS A 50 -7.01 -5.70 -7.75
N ASP A 51 -8.24 -6.09 -8.07
CA ASP A 51 -8.47 -7.11 -9.09
C ASP A 51 -8.22 -6.55 -10.51
N ARG A 52 -8.13 -7.43 -11.49
CA ARG A 52 -7.97 -7.14 -12.92
C ARG A 52 -9.25 -6.63 -13.60
N ALA A 53 -10.20 -6.09 -12.84
CA ALA A 53 -11.43 -5.53 -13.39
C ALA A 53 -11.12 -4.38 -14.38
N SER A 54 -11.81 -4.37 -15.51
CA SER A 54 -11.67 -3.33 -16.54
C SER A 54 -12.12 -1.96 -16.04
N ALA A 55 -13.13 -1.91 -15.16
CA ALA A 55 -13.62 -0.68 -14.52
C ALA A 55 -12.52 0.08 -13.76
N MET A 56 -11.52 -0.62 -13.21
CA MET A 56 -10.40 0.04 -12.54
C MET A 56 -9.54 0.87 -13.49
N ASN A 57 -9.57 0.61 -14.81
CA ASN A 57 -8.80 1.41 -15.78
C ASN A 57 -9.23 2.88 -15.76
N ALA A 58 -10.53 3.15 -15.61
CA ALA A 58 -11.04 4.52 -15.48
C ALA A 58 -10.57 5.19 -14.18
N PHE A 59 -10.52 4.43 -13.08
CA PHE A 59 -10.00 4.94 -11.81
C PHE A 59 -8.52 5.35 -11.93
N PHE A 60 -7.65 4.49 -12.48
CA PHE A 60 -6.23 4.83 -12.66
C PHE A 60 -5.98 5.92 -13.70
N ALA A 61 -6.92 6.15 -14.63
CA ALA A 61 -6.84 7.30 -15.54
C ALA A 61 -7.04 8.63 -14.80
N VAL A 62 -7.85 8.66 -13.73
CA VAL A 62 -8.05 9.85 -12.88
C VAL A 62 -6.88 10.05 -11.91
N PHE A 63 -6.33 8.95 -11.37
CA PHE A 63 -5.23 8.98 -10.41
C PHE A 63 -3.94 8.49 -11.05
N SER A 64 -3.36 9.30 -11.94
CA SER A 64 -2.17 8.94 -12.75
C SER A 64 -0.91 8.68 -11.94
N ASN A 65 -0.85 9.13 -10.69
CA ASN A 65 0.24 8.88 -9.75
C ASN A 65 0.10 7.55 -8.99
N LEU A 66 -1.03 6.84 -9.13
CA LEU A 66 -1.23 5.53 -8.52
C LEU A 66 -0.74 4.43 -9.44
N THR A 67 0.13 3.58 -8.90
CA THR A 67 0.57 2.37 -9.58
C THR A 67 -0.41 1.23 -9.28
N ARG A 68 -0.98 0.65 -10.33
CA ARG A 68 -1.85 -0.53 -10.22
C ARG A 68 -1.04 -1.78 -9.93
N MET A 69 -1.32 -2.41 -8.78
CA MET A 69 -0.81 -3.71 -8.40
C MET A 69 -1.94 -4.74 -8.44
N ASN A 70 -1.64 -5.98 -8.85
CA ASN A 70 -2.60 -7.06 -8.77
C ASN A 70 -2.60 -7.61 -7.35
N CYS A 71 -3.79 -7.69 -6.75
CA CYS A 71 -3.96 -8.35 -5.46
C CYS A 71 -3.79 -9.87 -5.63
N VAL A 72 -2.81 -10.46 -4.93
CA VAL A 72 -2.48 -11.90 -5.01
C VAL A 72 -3.65 -12.78 -4.62
N TRP A 73 -4.46 -12.37 -3.64
CA TRP A 73 -5.65 -13.12 -3.28
C TRP A 73 -6.70 -13.17 -4.40
N HIS A 74 -6.91 -12.05 -5.10
CA HIS A 74 -7.78 -12.04 -6.28
C HIS A 74 -7.18 -12.87 -7.42
N LEU A 75 -5.85 -12.84 -7.59
CA LEU A 75 -5.14 -13.70 -8.53
C LEU A 75 -5.40 -15.18 -8.24
N ILE A 76 -5.24 -15.64 -6.99
CA ILE A 76 -5.53 -17.01 -6.56
C ILE A 76 -6.97 -17.41 -6.93
N ARG A 77 -7.96 -16.57 -6.61
CA ARG A 77 -9.37 -16.83 -6.94
C ARG A 77 -9.61 -16.90 -8.44
N ASN A 78 -8.97 -16.02 -9.21
CA ASN A 78 -9.08 -15.99 -10.66
C ASN A 78 -8.46 -17.24 -11.29
N VAL A 79 -7.29 -17.67 -10.83
CA VAL A 79 -6.64 -18.91 -11.25
C VAL A 79 -7.56 -20.09 -10.98
N ARG A 80 -8.05 -20.25 -9.74
CA ARG A 80 -8.97 -21.34 -9.36
C ARG A 80 -10.20 -21.41 -10.26
N ARG A 81 -10.79 -20.25 -10.58
CA ARG A 81 -11.94 -20.16 -11.48
C ARG A 81 -11.57 -20.55 -12.90
N ASP A 82 -10.44 -20.09 -13.42
CA ASP A 82 -10.02 -20.38 -14.80
C ASP A 82 -9.63 -21.86 -14.98
N VAL A 83 -9.00 -22.48 -13.97
CA VAL A 83 -8.57 -23.88 -14.06
C VAL A 83 -9.65 -24.88 -13.63
N LYS A 84 -10.80 -24.41 -13.14
CA LYS A 84 -11.91 -25.29 -12.72
C LYS A 84 -12.34 -26.17 -13.90
N GLY A 85 -12.31 -27.49 -13.71
CA GLY A 85 -12.66 -28.48 -14.75
C GLY A 85 -11.57 -28.73 -15.80
N LYS A 86 -10.46 -27.98 -15.78
CA LYS A 86 -9.28 -28.25 -16.60
C LYS A 86 -8.40 -29.25 -15.83
N ASN A 87 -8.81 -30.53 -15.86
CA ASN A 87 -8.20 -31.65 -15.12
C ASN A 87 -6.69 -31.79 -15.36
N ASN A 88 -5.85 -31.19 -14.50
CA ASN A 88 -4.40 -31.42 -14.49
C ASN A 88 -3.77 -31.19 -13.09
N GLY A 89 -4.50 -31.56 -12.02
CA GLY A 89 -4.01 -31.53 -10.64
C GLY A 89 -4.53 -30.37 -9.79
N SER A 90 -4.14 -30.32 -8.52
CA SER A 90 -4.49 -29.27 -7.56
C SER A 90 -3.27 -28.45 -7.18
N PHE A 91 -3.48 -27.18 -6.82
CA PHE A 91 -2.46 -26.33 -6.24
C PHE A 91 -3.01 -25.70 -4.95
N GLU A 92 -2.11 -25.31 -4.06
CA GLU A 92 -2.43 -24.65 -2.80
C GLU A 92 -2.18 -23.14 -2.91
N ASP A 93 -2.82 -22.35 -2.04
CA ASP A 93 -2.62 -20.90 -2.03
C ASP A 93 -1.15 -20.53 -1.77
N ASN A 94 -0.47 -21.33 -0.94
CA ASN A 94 0.96 -21.19 -0.66
C ASN A 94 1.83 -21.36 -1.90
N ASP A 95 1.40 -22.10 -2.92
CA ASP A 95 2.15 -22.21 -4.18
C ASP A 95 2.23 -20.86 -4.89
N ILE A 96 1.12 -20.09 -4.89
CA ILE A 96 1.08 -18.76 -5.52
C ILE A 96 1.77 -17.72 -4.64
N TRP A 97 1.63 -17.80 -3.31
CA TRP A 97 2.37 -16.92 -2.40
C TRP A 97 3.89 -17.11 -2.52
N LYS A 98 4.37 -18.35 -2.67
CA LYS A 98 5.80 -18.63 -2.91
C LYS A 98 6.31 -17.96 -4.19
N ILE A 99 5.49 -17.95 -5.25
CA ILE A 99 5.84 -17.24 -6.49
C ILE A 99 5.90 -15.73 -6.25
N GLN A 100 4.90 -15.16 -5.56
CA GLN A 100 4.90 -13.73 -5.26
C GLN A 100 6.07 -13.29 -4.36
N ASP A 101 6.44 -14.12 -3.38
CA ASP A 101 7.52 -13.87 -2.42
C ASP A 101 8.93 -14.10 -3.04
N SER A 102 9.02 -14.48 -4.33
CA SER A 102 10.31 -14.67 -5.00
C SER A 102 11.13 -13.37 -5.04
N LEU A 103 12.39 -13.47 -4.64
CA LEU A 103 13.36 -12.36 -4.55
C LEU A 103 14.32 -12.32 -5.75
N SER A 104 14.25 -13.31 -6.63
CA SER A 104 14.99 -13.35 -7.89
C SER A 104 14.21 -14.05 -9.01
N GLU A 105 14.63 -13.82 -10.26
CA GLU A 105 14.08 -14.52 -11.42
C GLU A 105 14.28 -16.04 -11.32
N LYS A 106 15.41 -16.49 -10.75
CA LYS A 106 15.70 -17.91 -10.53
C LYS A 106 14.70 -18.54 -9.54
N GLU A 107 14.40 -17.86 -8.44
CA GLU A 107 13.40 -18.34 -7.46
C GLU A 107 12.00 -18.38 -8.07
N PHE A 108 11.65 -17.35 -8.86
CA PHE A 108 10.38 -17.28 -9.56
C PHE A 108 10.21 -18.43 -10.55
N GLU A 109 11.19 -18.67 -11.43
CA GLU A 109 11.13 -19.77 -12.40
C GLU A 109 11.12 -21.14 -11.72
N GLY A 110 11.84 -21.29 -10.60
CA GLY A 110 11.77 -22.48 -9.75
C GLY A 110 10.36 -22.72 -9.19
N ALA A 111 9.76 -21.70 -8.57
CA ALA A 111 8.41 -21.79 -8.01
C ALA A 111 7.33 -22.01 -9.10
N MET A 112 7.47 -21.36 -10.25
CA MET A 112 6.59 -21.59 -11.41
C MET A 112 6.72 -23.01 -11.96
N SER A 113 7.93 -23.58 -11.99
CA SER A 113 8.16 -24.96 -12.40
C SER A 113 7.55 -25.98 -11.42
N GLU A 114 7.68 -25.73 -10.11
CA GLU A 114 7.01 -26.53 -9.08
C GLU A 114 5.48 -26.45 -9.21
N LEU A 115 4.92 -25.25 -9.44
CA LEU A 115 3.49 -25.09 -9.71
C LEU A 115 3.08 -25.82 -10.99
N ALA A 116 3.88 -25.75 -12.06
CA ALA A 116 3.59 -26.45 -13.31
C ALA A 116 3.52 -27.98 -13.14
N ALA A 117 4.34 -28.55 -12.24
CA ALA A 117 4.31 -29.97 -11.90
C ALA A 117 3.02 -30.36 -11.14
N LYS A 118 2.45 -29.44 -10.35
CA LYS A 118 1.20 -29.64 -9.61
C LYS A 118 -0.06 -29.37 -10.44
N ASN A 119 -0.04 -28.27 -11.20
CA ASN A 119 -1.12 -27.81 -12.07
C ASN A 119 -0.58 -26.94 -13.21
N LYS A 120 -0.38 -27.55 -14.38
CA LYS A 120 0.15 -26.86 -15.57
C LYS A 120 -0.77 -25.73 -16.06
N ALA A 121 -2.08 -25.87 -15.94
CA ALA A 121 -3.03 -24.84 -16.37
C ALA A 121 -2.90 -23.56 -15.52
N ALA A 122 -2.68 -23.71 -14.21
CA ALA A 122 -2.46 -22.59 -13.29
C ALA A 122 -1.17 -21.84 -13.64
N GLU A 123 -0.08 -22.56 -13.93
CA GLU A 123 1.17 -21.94 -14.37
C GLU A 123 1.00 -21.17 -15.69
N VAL A 124 0.36 -21.77 -16.70
CA VAL A 124 0.08 -21.10 -17.98
C VAL A 124 -0.76 -19.84 -17.78
N TYR A 125 -1.74 -19.87 -16.87
CA TYR A 125 -2.54 -18.69 -16.54
C TYR A 125 -1.68 -17.58 -15.93
N LEU A 126 -0.85 -17.90 -14.94
CA LEU A 126 -0.01 -16.92 -14.24
C LEU A 126 1.06 -16.29 -15.15
N ARG A 127 1.60 -17.04 -16.12
CA ARG A 127 2.55 -16.47 -17.11
C ARG A 127 1.95 -15.40 -18.02
N LYS A 128 0.62 -15.38 -18.18
CA LYS A 128 -0.07 -14.31 -18.96
C LYS A 128 -0.21 -13.00 -18.19
N ILE A 129 0.19 -12.99 -16.92
CA ILE A 129 0.01 -11.85 -16.02
C ILE A 129 1.35 -11.13 -15.92
N ASP A 130 1.30 -9.81 -16.15
CA ASP A 130 2.46 -8.93 -16.01
C ASP A 130 3.08 -9.07 -14.62
N ARG A 131 4.29 -9.65 -14.57
CA ARG A 131 5.01 -10.00 -13.33
C ARG A 131 5.31 -8.77 -12.49
N ASP A 132 5.60 -7.64 -13.13
CA ASP A 132 5.95 -6.36 -12.51
C ASP A 132 4.83 -5.81 -11.62
N ARG A 133 3.61 -6.37 -11.71
CA ARG A 133 2.45 -5.95 -10.92
C ARG A 133 2.10 -6.88 -9.77
N TRP A 134 2.82 -7.98 -9.57
CA TRP A 134 2.48 -8.93 -8.50
C TRP A 134 3.62 -9.76 -7.94
N VAL A 135 4.80 -9.81 -8.58
CA VAL A 135 5.94 -10.60 -8.11
C VAL A 135 6.99 -9.69 -7.48
N GLY A 136 7.38 -10.00 -6.23
CA GLY A 136 8.22 -9.15 -5.38
C GLY A 136 9.52 -8.66 -6.05
N TYR A 137 10.32 -9.58 -6.61
CA TYR A 137 11.60 -9.21 -7.23
C TYR A 137 11.45 -8.25 -8.42
N SER A 138 10.31 -8.29 -9.11
CA SER A 138 10.05 -7.46 -10.29
C SER A 138 9.39 -6.13 -9.96
N ILE A 139 8.59 -6.06 -8.89
CA ILE A 139 7.86 -4.84 -8.50
C ILE A 139 8.83 -3.73 -8.11
N TYR A 140 9.84 -4.02 -7.28
CA TYR A 140 10.72 -2.97 -6.76
C TYR A 140 11.56 -2.30 -7.86
N PRO A 141 12.27 -3.03 -8.75
CA PRO A 141 13.01 -2.41 -9.84
C PRO A 141 12.15 -1.52 -10.73
N THR A 142 10.93 -1.98 -11.09
CA THR A 142 10.03 -1.29 -12.03
C THR A 142 9.30 -0.11 -11.39
N HIS A 143 8.77 -0.27 -10.17
CA HIS A 143 7.86 0.70 -9.58
C HIS A 143 8.38 1.40 -8.33
N LYS A 144 9.55 1.00 -7.81
CA LYS A 144 10.12 1.51 -6.54
C LYS A 144 9.18 1.36 -5.35
N ILE A 145 8.35 0.32 -5.36
CA ILE A 145 7.41 -0.02 -4.29
C ILE A 145 7.94 -1.23 -3.52
N PHE A 146 8.03 -1.13 -2.20
CA PHE A 146 8.29 -2.27 -1.33
C PHE A 146 6.96 -2.96 -0.99
N THR A 147 6.83 -4.24 -1.36
CA THR A 147 5.62 -5.03 -1.08
C THR A 147 5.79 -6.03 0.05
N TYR A 148 6.96 -6.04 0.69
CA TYR A 148 7.23 -6.90 1.83
C TYR A 148 6.16 -6.64 2.91
N MET A 149 5.48 -7.70 3.37
CA MET A 149 4.34 -7.70 4.32
C MET A 149 2.92 -7.52 3.76
N ASN A 150 2.72 -7.22 2.47
CA ASN A 150 1.36 -7.09 1.92
C ASN A 150 0.76 -8.42 1.45
N ARG A 151 0.72 -9.43 2.34
CA ARG A 151 -0.21 -10.56 2.17
C ARG A 151 -1.61 -10.01 2.40
N THR A 152 -2.27 -9.63 1.31
CA THR A 152 -3.55 -8.92 1.36
C THR A 152 -4.69 -9.73 1.98
N ASN A 153 -4.49 -11.01 2.32
CA ASN A 153 -5.57 -11.87 2.83
C ASN A 153 -6.13 -11.38 4.17
N GLY A 154 -5.32 -11.06 5.18
CA GLY A 154 -5.84 -10.65 6.50
C GLY A 154 -6.69 -9.37 6.46
N ASN A 155 -6.22 -8.35 5.76
CA ASN A 155 -6.92 -7.06 5.68
C ASN A 155 -8.11 -7.10 4.72
N VAL A 156 -7.97 -7.76 3.56
CA VAL A 156 -9.07 -7.81 2.58
C VAL A 156 -10.16 -8.79 3.00
N GLU A 157 -9.83 -9.91 3.65
CA GLU A 157 -10.85 -10.89 4.10
C GLU A 157 -11.65 -10.38 5.30
N SER A 158 -11.02 -9.69 6.25
CA SER A 158 -11.75 -9.08 7.38
C SER A 158 -12.76 -8.05 6.89
N ILE A 159 -12.38 -7.24 5.89
CA ILE A 159 -13.27 -6.27 5.25
C ILE A 159 -14.34 -6.98 4.41
N ASN A 160 -13.97 -7.92 3.54
CA ASN A 160 -14.91 -8.65 2.69
C ASN A 160 -15.94 -9.47 3.49
N GLY A 161 -15.56 -10.01 4.63
CA GLY A 161 -16.47 -10.68 5.56
C GLY A 161 -17.56 -9.71 6.05
N ARG A 162 -17.17 -8.49 6.44
CA ARG A 162 -18.10 -7.41 6.81
C ARG A 162 -18.95 -6.94 5.63
N PHE A 163 -18.41 -6.92 4.41
CA PHE A 163 -19.17 -6.51 3.22
C PHE A 163 -20.15 -7.59 2.71
N ARG A 164 -19.84 -8.88 2.92
CA ARG A 164 -20.76 -9.98 2.56
C ARG A 164 -22.00 -10.04 3.46
N THR A 165 -21.92 -9.56 4.68
CA THR A 165 -23.12 -9.36 5.51
C THR A 165 -23.84 -8.08 5.08
N SER A 166 -23.09 -7.06 4.64
CA SER A 166 -23.64 -5.76 4.26
C SER A 166 -24.41 -5.73 2.93
N ARG A 167 -24.19 -6.68 2.01
CA ARG A 167 -24.95 -6.79 0.74
C ARG A 167 -26.46 -7.02 0.90
N PHE A 168 -26.91 -7.40 2.09
CA PHE A 168 -28.33 -7.52 2.43
C PHE A 168 -28.91 -6.22 3.02
N PHE A 169 -28.07 -5.20 3.23
CA PHE A 169 -28.50 -3.91 3.71
C PHE A 169 -28.80 -3.00 2.52
N ASN A 170 -29.81 -2.15 2.70
CA ASN A 170 -30.08 -1.06 1.77
C ASN A 170 -28.77 -0.29 1.49
N PRO A 171 -28.40 -0.04 0.21
CA PRO A 171 -27.12 0.58 -0.14
C PRO A 171 -26.87 1.94 0.53
N LEU A 172 -27.94 2.70 0.84
CA LEU A 172 -27.83 3.94 1.62
C LEU A 172 -27.48 3.67 3.09
N ARG A 173 -28.01 2.59 3.69
CA ARG A 173 -27.63 2.19 5.05
C ARG A 173 -26.18 1.70 5.11
N LEU A 174 -25.71 1.01 4.08
CA LEU A 174 -24.31 0.61 3.97
C LEU A 174 -23.40 1.84 3.85
N ALA A 175 -23.73 2.79 2.96
CA ALA A 175 -22.97 4.03 2.83
C ALA A 175 -22.91 4.81 4.15
N ILE A 176 -24.05 4.95 4.85
CA ILE A 176 -24.09 5.59 6.18
C ILE A 176 -23.26 4.83 7.21
N ALA A 177 -23.31 3.49 7.21
CA ALA A 177 -22.55 2.67 8.14
C ALA A 177 -21.04 2.80 7.92
N ILE A 178 -20.58 2.81 6.65
CA ILE A 178 -19.17 3.03 6.31
C ILE A 178 -18.73 4.43 6.73
N ILE A 179 -19.51 5.46 6.40
CA ILE A 179 -19.21 6.84 6.80
C ILE A 179 -19.11 6.94 8.32
N ARG A 180 -19.98 6.25 9.07
CA ARG A 180 -19.95 6.22 10.54
C ARG A 180 -18.72 5.50 11.08
N ASP A 181 -18.42 4.31 10.58
CA ASP A 181 -17.25 3.51 11.01
C ASP A 181 -15.94 4.26 10.75
N GLU A 182 -15.78 4.81 9.55
CA GLU A 182 -14.61 5.63 9.18
C GLU A 182 -14.54 6.93 10.00
N SER A 183 -15.68 7.59 10.25
CA SER A 183 -15.71 8.79 11.10
C SER A 183 -15.33 8.49 12.55
N GLN A 184 -15.74 7.33 13.10
CA GLN A 184 -15.35 6.91 14.44
C GLN A 184 -13.86 6.59 14.50
N GLY A 185 -13.31 5.91 13.49
CA GLY A 185 -11.87 5.69 13.38
C GLY A 185 -11.07 6.99 13.34
N ILE A 186 -11.55 8.01 12.61
CA ILE A 186 -10.92 9.34 12.57
C ILE A 186 -10.95 10.02 13.95
N VAL A 187 -12.10 9.97 14.65
CA VAL A 187 -12.24 10.56 15.99
C VAL A 187 -11.33 9.87 17.00
N GLU A 188 -11.25 8.53 16.99
CA GLU A 188 -10.35 7.79 17.87
C GLU A 188 -8.87 8.14 17.63
N VAL A 189 -8.48 8.33 16.38
CA VAL A 189 -7.11 8.76 16.03
C VAL A 189 -6.87 10.20 16.48
N GLN A 190 -7.84 11.11 16.35
CA GLN A 190 -7.74 12.49 16.84
C GLN A 190 -7.62 12.56 18.37
N ASP A 191 -8.43 11.78 19.10
CA ASP A 191 -8.40 11.72 20.56
C ASP A 191 -7.09 11.10 21.09
N LYS A 192 -6.52 10.14 20.36
CA LYS A 192 -5.20 9.57 20.67
C LYS A 192 -4.06 10.54 20.33
N ASN A 193 -4.16 11.26 19.22
CA ASN A 193 -3.17 12.27 18.83
C ASN A 193 -3.17 13.50 19.74
N GLN A 194 -4.29 13.85 20.38
CA GLN A 194 -4.29 14.89 21.44
C GLN A 194 -3.46 14.52 22.68
N LYS A 195 -3.13 13.24 22.87
CA LYS A 195 -2.34 12.74 24.03
C LYS A 195 -0.86 12.52 23.71
N ILE A 196 -0.45 12.66 22.45
CA ILE A 196 0.94 12.46 22.01
C ILE A 196 1.53 13.85 21.72
N ASN A 197 2.64 14.21 22.37
CA ASN A 197 3.30 15.51 22.23
C ASN A 197 3.47 15.91 20.75
N ALA A 198 3.31 17.20 20.47
CA ALA A 198 3.19 17.83 19.15
C ALA A 198 4.36 17.60 18.16
N ASP A 199 5.41 16.89 18.55
CA ASP A 199 6.65 16.74 17.78
C ASP A 199 6.85 15.34 17.15
N MET A 200 5.88 14.42 17.27
CA MET A 200 5.95 13.09 16.65
C MET A 200 4.73 12.81 15.75
N LEU A 201 4.89 13.06 14.44
CA LEU A 201 3.98 12.58 13.41
C LEU A 201 4.17 11.06 13.22
N LEU A 202 3.50 10.26 14.03
CA LEU A 202 3.29 8.85 13.74
C LEU A 202 2.12 8.74 12.76
N THR A 203 2.39 8.25 11.54
CA THR A 203 1.32 7.79 10.67
C THR A 203 0.68 6.54 11.28
N ASN A 204 -0.59 6.30 10.97
CA ASN A 204 -1.48 5.26 11.48
C ASN A 204 -0.88 3.83 11.50
N TRP A 205 0.21 3.62 10.75
CA TRP A 205 0.91 2.37 10.58
C TRP A 205 2.03 2.13 11.60
N ALA A 206 2.69 3.20 12.06
CA ALA A 206 3.77 3.09 13.05
C ALA A 206 3.24 2.82 14.47
N ASP A 207 2.00 3.23 14.75
CA ASP A 207 1.32 3.00 16.04
C ASP A 207 0.93 1.52 16.22
N GLY A 208 0.56 0.83 15.13
CA GLY A 208 0.30 -0.62 15.14
C GLY A 208 1.53 -1.47 15.48
N ILE A 209 2.73 -1.02 15.08
CA ILE A 209 4.00 -1.68 15.40
C ILE A 209 4.40 -1.39 16.86
N PHE A 210 4.22 -0.15 17.31
CA PHE A 210 4.56 0.25 18.68
C PHE A 210 3.68 -0.47 19.72
N CYS A 211 2.36 -0.55 19.49
CA CYS A 211 1.44 -1.30 20.35
C CYS A 211 1.61 -2.82 20.25
N GLY A 212 1.88 -3.36 19.05
CA GLY A 212 2.09 -4.79 18.85
C GLY A 212 3.31 -5.36 19.59
N SER A 213 4.32 -4.53 19.88
CA SER A 213 5.51 -4.93 20.65
C SER A 213 5.30 -5.04 22.16
N LYS A 214 4.16 -4.55 22.70
CA LYS A 214 3.88 -4.58 24.15
C LYS A 214 2.80 -5.59 24.57
N THR A 215 2.11 -6.23 23.63
CA THR A 215 0.95 -7.10 23.94
C THR A 215 1.14 -8.57 23.57
N THR A 216 2.37 -9.01 23.28
CA THR A 216 2.63 -10.41 22.91
C THR A 216 2.40 -11.45 24.02
N ASP A 217 1.99 -11.08 25.24
CA ASP A 217 1.85 -12.05 26.35
C ASP A 217 0.53 -12.00 27.16
N ALA A 218 -0.54 -11.32 26.74
CA ALA A 218 -1.81 -11.41 27.47
C ALA A 218 -3.05 -11.24 26.60
N GLN A 219 -4.00 -12.18 26.74
CA GLN A 219 -5.40 -12.16 26.26
C GLN A 219 -5.74 -12.87 24.93
N LEU A 220 -5.15 -14.05 24.71
CA LEU A 220 -5.82 -15.12 23.97
C LEU A 220 -6.03 -16.31 24.89
N PHE A 221 -7.18 -16.36 25.57
CA PHE A 221 -7.99 -17.55 25.92
C PHE A 221 -9.03 -17.17 26.97
N THR A 222 -10.19 -17.83 26.93
CA THR A 222 -11.34 -17.73 27.85
C THR A 222 -12.29 -16.54 27.65
N GLN A 223 -13.15 -16.62 26.64
CA GLN A 223 -14.61 -16.52 26.84
C GLN A 223 -15.34 -16.90 25.56
N GLY A 224 -16.18 -17.93 25.64
CA GLY A 224 -17.13 -18.23 24.56
C GLY A 224 -17.43 -19.69 24.31
N TYR A 225 -17.67 -20.52 25.33
CA TYR A 225 -18.49 -21.75 25.19
C TYR A 225 -18.95 -22.23 26.57
N ARG A 226 -20.13 -21.79 27.03
CA ARG A 226 -20.98 -22.55 27.95
C ARG A 226 -22.42 -22.32 27.56
N GLY A 227 -23.06 -23.40 27.13
CA GLY A 227 -24.38 -23.42 26.53
C GLY A 227 -25.52 -23.25 27.54
N TYR A 228 -26.66 -22.85 26.99
CA TYR A 228 -27.96 -23.06 27.59
C TYR A 228 -28.76 -24.01 26.70
N LYS A 229 -29.07 -25.18 27.26
CA LYS A 229 -30.16 -26.07 26.86
C LYS A 229 -31.39 -25.68 27.68
N THR A 230 -32.44 -25.27 27.00
CA THR A 230 -33.88 -25.44 27.29
C THR A 230 -34.57 -24.99 25.98
N GLY A 231 -35.58 -25.58 25.37
CA GLY A 231 -36.49 -26.69 25.65
C GLY A 231 -37.70 -26.42 24.75
N GLY A 232 -38.09 -27.39 23.92
CA GLY A 232 -39.43 -27.56 23.31
C GLY A 232 -40.03 -26.43 22.47
N SER A 233 -40.21 -26.66 21.17
CA SER A 233 -41.51 -27.06 20.58
C SER A 233 -41.50 -26.83 19.06
N ASP A 234 -42.27 -27.68 18.39
CA ASP A 234 -42.49 -27.80 16.96
C ASP A 234 -42.55 -26.49 16.20
N LEU A 235 -41.91 -26.46 15.03
CA LEU A 235 -42.53 -25.96 13.79
C LEU A 235 -41.84 -26.59 12.58
N THR A 236 -42.69 -27.24 11.81
CA THR A 236 -42.46 -27.99 10.59
C THR A 236 -42.04 -27.10 9.41
N GLY A 237 -41.12 -27.63 8.60
CA GLY A 237 -41.10 -27.51 7.14
C GLY A 237 -40.85 -26.14 6.51
N TYR A 238 -39.63 -25.92 6.01
CA TYR A 238 -39.41 -25.29 4.70
C TYR A 238 -38.16 -25.87 4.04
N THR A 239 -38.39 -26.63 2.97
CA THR A 239 -37.43 -26.99 1.92
C THR A 239 -37.50 -25.91 0.85
N LEU A 240 -36.40 -25.22 0.54
CA LEU A 240 -36.24 -24.42 -0.69
C LEU A 240 -34.76 -24.47 -1.08
N PHE A 241 -34.40 -25.36 -2.01
CA PHE A 241 -34.23 -25.17 -3.47
C PHE A 241 -32.76 -24.89 -3.86
N ASN A 242 -32.22 -25.86 -4.60
CA ASN A 242 -31.01 -25.75 -5.41
C ASN A 242 -31.28 -24.78 -6.56
N ASP A 243 -30.36 -23.84 -6.79
CA ASP A 243 -30.24 -23.16 -8.07
C ASP A 243 -28.98 -23.67 -8.78
N ASP A 244 -29.21 -24.69 -9.61
CA ASP A 244 -28.46 -24.92 -10.84
C ASP A 244 -28.84 -23.80 -11.81
N ASP A 245 -27.87 -22.99 -12.23
CA ASP A 245 -28.04 -22.13 -13.40
C ASP A 245 -26.98 -22.50 -14.45
N SER A 246 -27.35 -23.52 -15.22
CA SER A 246 -26.75 -23.82 -16.51
C SER A 246 -27.70 -23.30 -17.58
N THR A 247 -27.25 -22.31 -18.36
CA THR A 247 -27.46 -22.13 -19.82
C THR A 247 -27.46 -20.64 -20.20
N MET A 248 -26.42 -20.23 -20.91
CA MET A 248 -26.61 -19.35 -22.07
C MET A 248 -25.76 -19.90 -23.21
N LYS A 249 -26.48 -20.48 -24.17
CA LYS A 249 -26.04 -20.62 -25.55
C LYS A 249 -26.35 -19.30 -26.25
N ASP A 250 -25.36 -18.73 -26.92
CA ASP A 250 -25.32 -18.50 -28.37
C ASP A 250 -23.86 -18.36 -28.79
#